data_AF-A0A0B2VJ01-F1
#
_entry.id   AF-A0A0B2VJ01-F1
#
_cell.length_a   1.000
_cell.length_b   1.000
_cell.length_c   1.000
_cell.angle_alpha   90.00
_cell.angle_beta   90.00
_cell.angle_gamma   90.00
#
_symmetry.space_group_name_H-M   'P 1'
#
loop_
_entity.id
_entity.type
_entity.pdbx_description
1 polymer ?
#
loop_
_entity_poly.entity_id
_entity_poly.type
_entity_poly.pdbx_seq_one_letter_code
_entity_poly.pdbx_strand_id
1 'polypeptide(L)'
;MNSASRWITRRFAISASALTNRSKFYKKASVVPVSTSSFPLYNVFLDNRKLRTPSGKVLETESEPLALAIAHEWNSQKKYLNMAHMRLTGLLFTALDNPQALKKEDVVSKILEYLDTDTVLFRSSENEKLAELQQQKWDPLIKWASAEFDLKLKPSYSIVDVPSIESESRSNLQRYLLSYRFLPLIGVQYAVESVKSLLITLSVMAHRTDAEDAVEMTLLEQRFQSEIWGNVSA
;
A
#
# COMPACT_ATOMS: atom_id res chain seq x y z
N MET A 1 -52.06 -0.68 16.54
CA MET A 1 -51.63 -0.41 15.15
C MET A 1 -51.32 1.07 15.06
N ASN A 2 -50.13 1.62 14.81
CA ASN A 2 -48.78 1.16 14.45
C ASN A 2 -47.81 2.10 15.19
N SER A 3 -46.88 1.58 16.00
CA SER A 3 -45.49 1.27 15.63
C SER A 3 -44.67 2.48 15.18
N ALA A 4 -43.85 2.95 16.12
CA ALA A 4 -42.82 3.95 15.98
C ALA A 4 -41.72 3.53 14.99
N SER A 5 -41.15 4.50 14.28
CA SER A 5 -39.89 4.38 13.57
C SER A 5 -39.07 5.65 13.78
N ARG A 6 -38.23 5.65 14.82
CA ARG A 6 -37.13 6.60 14.99
C ARG A 6 -35.86 5.91 14.52
N TRP A 7 -35.43 6.26 13.31
CA TRP A 7 -34.15 5.88 12.75
C TRP A 7 -33.03 6.63 13.47
N ILE A 8 -32.28 5.94 14.32
CA ILE A 8 -31.05 6.47 14.92
C ILE A 8 -29.93 6.26 13.90
N THR A 9 -29.55 7.33 13.22
CA THR A 9 -28.31 7.38 12.45
C THR A 9 -27.14 7.34 13.43
N ARG A 10 -26.52 6.17 13.59
CA ARG A 10 -25.19 6.07 14.22
C ARG A 10 -24.17 6.71 13.30
N ARG A 11 -23.98 8.02 13.45
CA ARG A 11 -22.78 8.69 12.96
C ARG A 11 -21.58 8.05 13.65
N PHE A 12 -20.69 7.44 12.87
CA PHE A 12 -19.35 7.10 13.35
C PHE A 12 -18.69 8.42 13.78
N ALA A 13 -18.71 8.69 15.08
CA ALA A 13 -17.87 9.70 15.66
C ALA A 13 -16.43 9.21 15.47
N ILE A 14 -15.72 9.81 14.51
CA ILE A 14 -14.26 9.79 14.51
C ILE A 14 -13.88 10.41 15.85
N SER A 15 -13.48 9.58 16.81
CA SER A 15 -13.01 10.06 18.10
C SER A 15 -11.89 11.05 17.84
N ALA A 16 -12.01 12.26 18.38
CA ALA A 16 -11.02 13.34 18.36
C ALA A 16 -9.72 13.00 19.12
N SER A 17 -9.35 11.72 19.17
CA SER A 17 -8.11 11.17 19.73
C SER A 17 -6.88 11.49 18.86
N ALA A 18 -7.07 11.77 17.57
CA ALA A 18 -5.99 12.16 16.66
C ALA A 18 -5.30 13.50 17.03
N LEU A 19 -5.91 14.31 17.91
CA LEU A 19 -5.40 15.62 18.33
C LEU A 19 -4.75 15.62 19.72
N THR A 20 -4.76 14.49 20.44
CA THR A 20 -4.06 14.38 21.72
C THR A 20 -2.71 13.71 21.53
N ASN A 21 -1.64 14.50 21.52
CA ASN A 21 -0.27 14.00 21.56
C ASN A 21 -0.05 13.19 22.85
N ARG A 22 -0.22 11.88 22.78
CA ARG A 22 0.04 10.97 23.90
C ARG A 22 1.53 11.01 24.25
N SER A 23 1.86 11.22 25.52
CA SER A 23 3.26 11.18 25.95
C SER A 23 3.86 9.79 25.76
N LYS A 24 5.15 9.74 25.43
CA LYS A 24 5.90 8.48 25.40
C LYS A 24 5.90 7.87 26.81
N PHE A 25 5.53 6.60 26.89
CA PHE A 25 5.30 5.89 28.16
C PHE A 25 6.23 4.68 28.37
N TYR A 26 7.21 4.49 27.48
CA TYR A 26 8.16 3.38 27.49
C TYR A 26 9.58 3.90 27.26
N LYS A 27 10.59 3.12 27.65
CA LYS A 27 12.00 3.46 27.44
C LYS A 27 12.54 2.84 26.15
N LYS A 28 12.26 1.56 25.90
CA LYS A 28 12.82 0.80 24.78
C LYS A 28 11.75 -0.04 24.09
N ALA A 29 11.78 -0.06 22.76
CA ALA A 29 11.10 -1.05 21.95
C ALA A 29 12.09 -2.16 21.53
N SER A 30 11.68 -3.42 21.60
CA SER A 30 12.51 -4.58 21.26
C SER A 30 11.72 -5.65 20.51
N VAL A 31 12.43 -6.44 19.71
CA VAL A 31 11.85 -7.59 18.99
C VAL A 31 12.17 -8.85 19.77
N VAL A 32 11.18 -9.72 19.92
CA VAL A 32 11.33 -11.00 20.60
C VAL A 32 10.74 -12.10 19.69
N PRO A 33 11.52 -13.13 19.32
CA PRO A 33 10.99 -14.29 18.61
C PRO A 33 10.07 -15.12 19.51
N VAL A 34 8.99 -15.65 18.93
CA VAL A 34 8.03 -16.51 19.61
C VAL A 34 8.50 -17.95 19.52
N SER A 35 9.06 -18.47 20.62
CA SER A 35 9.66 -19.81 20.68
C SER A 35 8.67 -20.97 20.54
N THR A 36 7.38 -20.73 20.74
CA THR A 36 6.33 -21.77 20.72
C THR A 36 5.67 -21.95 19.35
N SER A 37 6.08 -21.19 18.34
CA SER A 37 5.50 -21.24 17.00
C SER A 37 6.24 -22.24 16.11
N SER A 38 5.50 -22.97 15.27
CA SER A 38 6.07 -23.90 14.27
C SER A 38 6.73 -23.18 13.09
N PHE A 39 6.53 -21.86 12.97
CA PHE A 39 7.08 -20.99 11.94
C PHE A 39 7.65 -19.71 12.59
N PRO A 40 8.64 -19.04 11.96
CA PRO A 40 9.24 -17.83 12.51
C PRO A 40 8.16 -16.77 12.74
N LEU A 41 8.14 -16.24 13.96
CA LEU A 41 7.10 -15.35 14.42
C LEU A 41 7.71 -14.38 15.44
N TYR A 42 7.44 -13.11 15.30
CA TYR A 42 8.10 -12.05 16.06
C TYR A 42 7.06 -11.14 16.71
N ASN A 43 7.28 -10.80 17.98
CA ASN A 43 6.50 -9.80 18.70
C ASN A 43 7.36 -8.56 18.95
N VAL A 44 6.73 -7.40 18.96
CA VAL A 44 7.36 -6.15 19.41
C VAL A 44 6.94 -5.89 20.85
N PHE A 45 7.91 -5.60 21.72
CA PHE A 45 7.70 -5.24 23.11
C PHE A 45 8.03 -3.77 23.35
N LEU A 46 7.21 -3.09 24.13
CA LEU A 46 7.52 -1.80 24.74
C LEU A 46 7.88 -2.05 26.20
N ASP A 47 9.16 -1.90 26.53
CA ASP A 47 9.78 -2.41 27.75
C ASP A 47 9.42 -3.90 27.95
N ASN A 48 8.57 -4.20 28.94
CA ASN A 48 8.18 -5.58 29.26
C ASN A 48 6.75 -5.93 28.79
N ARG A 49 6.12 -5.08 27.96
CA ARG A 49 4.73 -5.26 27.51
C ARG A 49 4.67 -5.51 26.01
N LYS A 50 3.96 -6.55 25.59
CA LYS A 50 3.68 -6.78 24.17
C LYS A 50 2.93 -5.59 23.58
N LEU A 51 3.40 -5.10 22.43
CA LEU A 51 2.70 -4.11 21.64
C LEU A 51 1.38 -4.70 21.16
N ARG A 52 0.31 -3.91 21.26
CA ARG A 52 -1.04 -4.32 20.86
C ARG A 52 -1.62 -3.32 19.88
N THR A 53 -2.46 -3.83 18.99
CA THR A 53 -3.27 -3.04 18.07
C THR A 53 -4.37 -2.27 18.82
N PRO A 54 -5.01 -1.28 18.20
CA PRO A 54 -6.17 -0.60 18.76
C PRO A 54 -7.32 -1.54 19.18
N SER A 55 -7.55 -2.64 18.45
CA SER A 55 -8.55 -3.65 18.85
C SER A 55 -8.09 -4.59 19.97
N GLY A 56 -6.84 -4.45 20.44
CA GLY A 56 -6.27 -5.22 21.55
C GLY A 56 -5.56 -6.51 21.14
N LYS A 57 -5.46 -6.82 19.84
CA LYS A 57 -4.68 -7.97 19.33
C LYS A 57 -3.19 -7.72 19.57
N VAL A 58 -2.41 -8.78 19.78
CA VAL A 58 -0.94 -8.67 19.88
C VAL A 58 -0.40 -8.33 18.49
N LEU A 59 0.50 -7.36 18.40
CA LEU A 59 1.23 -7.09 17.15
C LEU A 59 2.25 -8.19 16.94
N GLU A 60 2.05 -8.94 15.86
CA GLU A 60 2.81 -10.13 15.53
C GLU A 60 3.01 -10.22 14.02
N THR A 61 4.19 -10.69 13.60
CA THR A 61 4.55 -10.82 12.19
C THR A 61 5.50 -11.99 11.96
N GLU A 62 5.41 -12.62 10.79
CA GLU A 62 6.32 -13.68 10.33
C GLU A 62 7.66 -13.10 9.81
N SER A 63 7.76 -11.77 9.64
CA SER A 63 8.93 -11.07 9.09
C SER A 63 9.73 -10.36 10.19
N GLU A 64 10.97 -10.83 10.43
CA GLU A 64 11.90 -10.19 11.36
C GLU A 64 12.27 -8.75 10.93
N PRO A 65 12.61 -8.47 9.66
CA PRO A 65 12.91 -7.10 9.23
C PRO A 65 11.75 -6.14 9.48
N LEU A 66 10.50 -6.58 9.26
CA LEU A 66 9.32 -5.77 9.57
C LEU A 66 9.18 -5.51 11.07
N ALA A 67 9.40 -6.53 11.91
CA ALA A 67 9.36 -6.36 13.37
C ALA A 67 10.44 -5.39 13.86
N LEU A 68 11.66 -5.47 13.30
CA LEU A 68 12.77 -4.56 13.62
C LEU A 68 12.47 -3.13 13.18
N ALA A 69 11.94 -2.94 11.97
CA ALA A 69 11.55 -1.62 11.47
C ALA A 69 10.45 -1.00 12.34
N ILE A 70 9.45 -1.78 12.75
CA ILE A 70 8.42 -1.32 13.70
C ILE A 70 9.06 -0.97 15.04
N ALA A 71 9.92 -1.82 15.62
CA ALA A 71 10.61 -1.48 16.86
C ALA A 71 11.43 -0.19 16.73
N HIS A 72 12.04 0.07 15.56
CA HIS A 72 12.73 1.31 15.27
C HIS A 72 11.77 2.52 15.24
N GLU A 73 10.60 2.42 14.59
CA GLU A 73 9.57 3.47 14.61
C GLU A 73 9.21 3.88 16.04
N TRP A 74 8.97 2.90 16.93
CA TRP A 74 8.69 3.17 18.34
C TRP A 74 9.92 3.76 19.07
N ASN A 75 11.12 3.24 18.85
CA ASN A 75 12.32 3.79 19.49
C ASN A 75 12.60 5.25 19.08
N SER A 76 12.28 5.63 17.84
CA SER A 76 12.47 6.99 17.32
C SER A 76 11.56 8.06 17.95
N GLN A 77 10.51 7.64 18.67
CA GLN A 77 9.60 8.57 19.32
C GLN A 77 10.28 9.32 20.46
N LYS A 78 10.07 10.65 20.53
CA LYS A 78 10.68 11.54 21.52
C LYS A 78 9.74 11.74 22.72
N LYS A 79 9.29 12.98 22.95
CA LYS A 79 8.42 13.34 24.08
C LYS A 79 6.97 12.86 23.90
N TYR A 80 6.48 12.92 22.67
CA TYR A 80 5.12 12.54 22.28
C TYR A 80 5.16 11.48 21.19
N LEU A 81 4.14 10.63 21.16
CA LEU A 81 3.94 9.64 20.11
C LEU A 81 3.34 10.34 18.89
N ASN A 82 4.07 10.31 17.77
CA ASN A 82 3.60 10.80 16.49
C ASN A 82 3.26 9.62 15.58
N MET A 83 1.98 9.26 15.52
CA MET A 83 1.49 8.15 14.70
C MET A 83 1.75 8.36 13.19
N ALA A 84 1.85 9.59 12.71
CA ALA A 84 2.13 9.88 11.30
C ALA A 84 3.56 9.46 10.88
N HIS A 85 4.47 9.32 11.85
CA HIS A 85 5.84 8.82 11.65
C HIS A 85 5.97 7.32 11.92
N MET A 86 4.87 6.62 12.23
CA MET A 86 4.86 5.19 12.52
C MET A 86 3.99 4.45 11.48
N ARG A 87 4.37 4.58 10.20
CA ARG A 87 3.60 4.11 9.05
C ARG A 87 3.52 2.58 9.00
N LEU A 88 4.61 1.88 9.29
CA LEU A 88 4.64 0.41 9.31
C LEU A 88 3.80 -0.13 10.46
N THR A 89 3.88 0.52 11.63
CA THR A 89 3.01 0.22 12.79
C THR A 89 1.54 0.39 12.42
N GLY A 90 1.18 1.53 11.83
CA GLY A 90 -0.21 1.84 11.43
C GLY A 90 -0.75 0.88 10.37
N LEU A 91 0.09 0.50 9.40
CA LEU A 91 -0.27 -0.47 8.38
C LEU A 91 -0.50 -1.86 8.98
N LEU A 92 0.42 -2.35 9.82
CA LEU A 92 0.27 -3.67 10.45
C LEU A 92 -0.89 -3.70 11.45
N PHE A 93 -1.17 -2.60 12.15
CA PHE A 93 -2.39 -2.47 12.96
C PHE A 93 -3.65 -2.62 12.13
N THR A 94 -3.74 -1.90 11.02
CA THR A 94 -4.89 -1.99 10.10
C THR A 94 -5.06 -3.41 9.56
N ALA A 95 -3.96 -4.04 9.15
CA ALA A 95 -3.97 -5.40 8.61
C ALA A 95 -4.40 -6.45 9.65
N LEU A 96 -3.91 -6.36 10.89
CA LEU A 96 -4.26 -7.28 11.98
C LEU A 96 -5.68 -7.04 12.50
N ASP A 97 -6.11 -5.79 12.64
CA ASP A 97 -7.44 -5.46 13.14
C ASP A 97 -8.53 -5.82 12.13
N ASN A 98 -8.25 -5.58 10.83
CA ASN A 98 -9.17 -5.79 9.72
C ASN A 98 -10.60 -5.27 10.04
N PRO A 99 -10.75 -3.95 10.29
CA PRO A 99 -12.00 -3.37 10.79
C PRO A 99 -13.18 -3.55 9.82
N GLN A 100 -12.90 -3.73 8.53
CA GLN A 100 -13.90 -3.98 7.49
C GLN A 100 -14.19 -5.48 7.28
N ALA A 101 -13.54 -6.37 8.04
CA ALA A 101 -13.66 -7.82 7.92
C ALA A 101 -13.47 -8.33 6.47
N LEU A 102 -12.53 -7.72 5.74
CA LEU A 102 -12.22 -8.09 4.36
C LEU A 102 -11.63 -9.50 4.31
N LYS A 103 -11.97 -10.23 3.26
CA LYS A 103 -11.31 -11.47 2.86
C LYS A 103 -10.22 -11.18 1.83
N LYS A 104 -9.42 -12.20 1.51
CA LYS A 104 -8.35 -12.07 0.48
C LYS A 104 -8.94 -11.67 -0.87
N GLU A 105 -10.08 -12.25 -1.23
CA GLU A 105 -10.75 -12.02 -2.51
C GLU A 105 -11.22 -10.57 -2.64
N ASP A 106 -11.70 -9.97 -1.53
CA ASP A 106 -12.12 -8.56 -1.50
C ASP A 106 -10.92 -7.62 -1.75
N VAL A 107 -9.79 -7.91 -1.10
CA VAL A 107 -8.56 -7.11 -1.24
C VAL A 107 -7.98 -7.25 -2.65
N VAL A 108 -7.93 -8.47 -3.19
CA VAL A 108 -7.44 -8.71 -4.55
C VAL A 108 -8.33 -8.02 -5.59
N SER A 109 -9.65 -8.05 -5.41
CA SER A 109 -10.58 -7.36 -6.31
C SER A 109 -10.30 -5.85 -6.34
N LYS A 110 -10.14 -5.23 -5.16
CA LYS A 110 -9.77 -3.80 -5.05
C LYS A 110 -8.42 -3.48 -5.67
N ILE A 111 -7.43 -4.37 -5.55
CA ILE A 111 -6.13 -4.19 -6.21
C ILE A 111 -6.29 -4.22 -7.74
N LEU A 112 -7.08 -5.16 -8.26
CA LEU A 112 -7.26 -5.32 -9.71
C LEU A 112 -8.07 -4.18 -10.36
N GLU A 113 -8.90 -3.45 -9.61
CA GLU A 113 -9.55 -2.22 -10.10
C GLU A 113 -8.54 -1.17 -10.59
N TYR A 114 -7.33 -1.16 -10.03
CA TYR A 114 -6.26 -0.26 -10.48
C TYR A 114 -5.65 -0.66 -11.81
N LEU A 115 -5.79 -1.92 -12.26
CA LEU A 115 -5.20 -2.33 -13.53
C LEU A 115 -5.83 -1.57 -14.71
N ASP A 116 -7.13 -1.30 -14.64
CA ASP A 116 -7.88 -0.56 -15.66
C ASP A 116 -7.52 0.92 -15.74
N THR A 117 -6.99 1.46 -14.65
CA THR A 117 -6.62 2.87 -14.49
C THR A 117 -5.14 3.04 -14.18
N ASP A 118 -4.33 2.01 -14.50
CA ASP A 118 -2.92 1.97 -14.13
C ASP A 118 -2.17 3.08 -14.87
N THR A 119 -1.56 3.99 -14.12
CA THR A 119 -0.95 5.21 -14.66
C THR A 119 0.00 4.93 -15.83
N VAL A 120 0.74 3.82 -15.82
CA VAL A 120 1.73 3.54 -16.87
C VAL A 120 1.11 3.14 -18.21
N LEU A 121 -0.20 2.82 -18.22
CA LEU A 121 -0.95 2.48 -19.43
C LEU A 121 -1.58 3.71 -20.10
N PHE A 122 -1.54 4.89 -19.50
CA PHE A 122 -2.07 6.12 -20.08
C PHE A 122 -0.93 7.06 -20.43
N ARG A 123 -0.78 7.36 -21.73
CA ARG A 123 0.33 8.14 -22.28
C ARG A 123 -0.14 9.51 -22.74
N SER A 124 0.75 10.48 -22.68
CA SER A 124 0.49 11.82 -23.21
C SER A 124 0.35 11.76 -24.73
N SER A 125 -0.75 12.30 -25.26
CA SER A 125 -0.93 12.56 -26.71
C SER A 125 -0.57 13.98 -27.11
N GLU A 126 -0.65 14.92 -26.17
CA GLU A 126 -0.51 16.35 -26.46
C GLU A 126 0.96 16.82 -26.40
N ASN A 127 1.82 16.11 -25.67
CA ASN A 127 3.22 16.48 -25.49
C ASN A 127 4.15 15.33 -25.90
N GLU A 128 4.73 15.47 -27.10
CA GLU A 128 5.63 14.47 -27.70
C GLU A 128 6.84 14.15 -26.81
N LYS A 129 7.45 15.17 -26.19
CA LYS A 129 8.61 14.97 -25.30
C LYS A 129 8.25 14.18 -24.05
N LEU A 130 7.08 14.44 -23.46
CA LEU A 130 6.59 13.66 -22.33
C LEU A 130 6.27 12.24 -22.77
N ALA A 131 5.64 12.06 -23.93
CA ALA A 131 5.31 10.75 -24.47
C ALA A 131 6.57 9.90 -24.69
N GLU A 132 7.64 10.47 -25.25
CA GLU A 132 8.94 9.83 -25.41
C GLU A 132 9.55 9.43 -24.07
N LEU A 133 9.54 10.34 -23.08
CA LEU A 133 10.09 10.06 -21.75
C LEU A 133 9.31 8.96 -21.02
N GLN A 134 7.98 9.02 -21.08
CA GLN A 134 7.11 7.97 -20.57
C GLN A 134 7.45 6.65 -21.27
N GLN A 135 7.58 6.64 -22.59
CA GLN A 135 7.89 5.43 -23.35
C GLN A 135 9.19 4.80 -22.85
N GLN A 136 10.26 5.59 -22.76
CA GLN A 136 11.56 5.13 -22.29
C GLN A 136 11.52 4.55 -20.88
N LYS A 137 10.74 5.15 -19.97
CA LYS A 137 10.69 4.76 -18.55
C LYS A 137 9.70 3.62 -18.27
N TRP A 138 8.55 3.61 -18.93
CA TRP A 138 7.45 2.69 -18.60
C TRP A 138 7.32 1.49 -19.54
N ASP A 139 7.80 1.55 -20.80
CA ASP A 139 7.73 0.38 -21.70
C ASP A 139 8.53 -0.83 -21.19
N PRO A 140 9.74 -0.67 -20.60
CA PRO A 140 10.47 -1.80 -20.02
C PRO A 140 9.67 -2.49 -18.91
N LEU A 141 8.96 -1.71 -18.09
CA LEU A 141 8.10 -2.21 -17.03
C LEU A 141 6.92 -3.02 -17.59
N ILE A 142 6.19 -2.46 -18.57
CA ILE A 142 5.04 -3.13 -19.20
C ILE A 142 5.47 -4.41 -19.89
N LYS A 143 6.59 -4.38 -20.62
CA LYS A 143 7.16 -5.55 -21.30
C LYS A 143 7.53 -6.65 -20.30
N TRP A 144 8.19 -6.29 -19.21
CA TRP A 144 8.52 -7.24 -18.16
C TRP A 144 7.25 -7.84 -17.53
N ALA A 145 6.30 -7.02 -17.09
CA ALA A 145 5.08 -7.50 -16.45
C ALA A 145 4.25 -8.39 -17.39
N SER A 146 4.20 -8.03 -18.67
CA SER A 146 3.53 -8.85 -19.70
C SER A 146 4.17 -10.23 -19.84
N ALA A 147 5.51 -10.32 -19.77
CA ALA A 147 6.22 -11.60 -19.84
C ALA A 147 6.13 -12.40 -18.53
N GLU A 148 6.25 -11.74 -17.38
CA GLU A 148 6.27 -12.38 -16.06
C GLU A 148 4.91 -12.97 -15.67
N PHE A 149 3.83 -12.22 -15.95
CA PHE A 149 2.48 -12.57 -15.52
C PHE A 149 1.57 -13.01 -16.67
N ASP A 150 2.12 -13.22 -17.86
CA ASP A 150 1.38 -13.57 -19.08
C ASP A 150 0.22 -12.61 -19.33
N LEU A 151 0.56 -11.33 -19.51
CA LEU A 151 -0.39 -10.24 -19.71
C LEU A 151 -0.32 -9.72 -21.14
N LYS A 152 -1.48 -9.32 -21.66
CA LYS A 152 -1.58 -8.58 -22.92
C LYS A 152 -2.00 -7.16 -22.62
N LEU A 153 -1.00 -6.33 -22.37
CA LEU A 153 -1.17 -4.92 -22.05
C LEU A 153 -0.84 -4.07 -23.27
N LYS A 154 -1.67 -3.06 -23.53
CA LYS A 154 -1.43 -2.06 -24.59
C LYS A 154 -1.64 -0.68 -23.98
N PRO A 155 -0.60 0.18 -23.96
CA PRO A 155 -0.77 1.58 -23.58
C PRO A 155 -1.77 2.28 -24.50
N SER A 156 -2.53 3.21 -23.95
CA SER A 156 -3.36 4.14 -24.70
C SER A 156 -2.73 5.53 -24.71
N TYR A 157 -2.87 6.22 -25.84
CA TYR A 157 -2.50 7.63 -26.01
C TYR A 157 -3.73 8.53 -26.04
N SER A 158 -4.92 7.96 -25.83
CA SER A 158 -6.20 8.66 -25.87
C SER A 158 -6.80 8.69 -24.48
N ILE A 159 -7.33 9.85 -24.09
CA ILE A 159 -8.08 10.00 -22.83
C ILE A 159 -9.42 9.24 -22.92
N VAL A 160 -9.94 9.04 -24.13
CA VAL A 160 -11.25 8.42 -24.37
C VAL A 160 -11.14 6.91 -24.52
N ASP A 161 -10.06 6.42 -25.15
CA ASP A 161 -9.86 5.00 -25.38
C ASP A 161 -9.13 4.37 -24.19
N VAL A 162 -9.88 3.81 -23.26
CA VAL A 162 -9.31 3.12 -22.09
C VAL A 162 -8.60 1.84 -22.54
N PRO A 163 -7.41 1.51 -21.99
CA PRO A 163 -6.74 0.24 -22.24
C PRO A 163 -7.68 -0.95 -22.01
N SER A 164 -7.89 -1.77 -23.04
CA SER A 164 -8.66 -3.01 -22.91
C SER A 164 -7.75 -4.10 -22.37
N ILE A 165 -8.01 -4.54 -21.14
CA ILE A 165 -7.31 -5.67 -20.53
C ILE A 165 -8.13 -6.93 -20.72
N GLU A 166 -7.53 -7.95 -21.32
CA GLU A 166 -8.19 -9.24 -21.53
C GLU A 166 -8.54 -9.92 -20.19
N SER A 167 -9.65 -10.67 -20.19
CA SER A 167 -10.10 -11.41 -18.99
C SER A 167 -9.04 -12.38 -18.48
N GLU A 168 -8.29 -13.03 -19.39
CA GLU A 168 -7.22 -13.97 -19.03
C GLU A 168 -6.08 -13.26 -18.26
N SER A 169 -5.66 -12.08 -18.72
CA SER A 169 -4.63 -11.28 -18.02
C SER A 169 -5.07 -10.88 -16.62
N ARG A 170 -6.35 -10.53 -16.43
CA ARG A 170 -6.92 -10.28 -15.10
C ARG A 170 -6.91 -11.55 -14.25
N SER A 171 -7.31 -12.69 -14.80
CA SER A 171 -7.32 -13.97 -14.09
C SER A 171 -5.92 -14.43 -13.67
N ASN A 172 -4.90 -14.19 -14.51
CA ASN A 172 -3.51 -14.49 -14.19
C ASN A 172 -3.02 -13.67 -12.98
N LEU A 173 -3.23 -12.35 -12.99
CA LEU A 173 -2.89 -11.50 -11.84
C LEU A 173 -3.71 -11.82 -10.60
N GLN A 174 -4.99 -12.14 -10.75
CA GLN A 174 -5.84 -12.56 -9.64
C GLN A 174 -5.28 -13.82 -8.97
N ARG A 175 -4.92 -14.84 -9.75
CA ARG A 175 -4.33 -16.08 -9.25
C ARG A 175 -3.00 -15.82 -8.54
N TYR A 176 -2.15 -14.99 -9.13
CA TYR A 176 -0.88 -14.57 -8.55
C TYR A 176 -1.09 -13.87 -7.19
N LEU A 177 -1.96 -12.86 -7.12
CA LEU A 177 -2.23 -12.13 -5.88
C LEU A 177 -2.87 -13.03 -4.81
N LEU A 178 -3.80 -13.91 -5.20
CA LEU A 178 -4.42 -14.88 -4.29
C LEU A 178 -3.43 -15.92 -3.73
N SER A 179 -2.21 -16.05 -4.27
CA SER A 179 -1.16 -16.88 -3.65
C SER A 179 -0.62 -16.31 -2.34
N TYR A 180 -0.69 -14.98 -2.15
CA TYR A 180 -0.16 -14.32 -0.95
C TYR A 180 -1.05 -14.56 0.28
N ARG A 181 -0.46 -14.52 1.47
CA ARG A 181 -1.23 -14.48 2.73
C ARG A 181 -1.95 -13.13 2.85
N PHE A 182 -2.97 -13.07 3.71
CA PHE A 182 -3.81 -11.88 3.88
C PHE A 182 -3.01 -10.63 4.31
N LEU A 183 -2.11 -10.75 5.29
CA LEU A 183 -1.36 -9.59 5.81
C LEU A 183 -0.47 -8.92 4.73
N PRO A 184 0.36 -9.65 3.95
CA PRO A 184 1.08 -9.06 2.83
C PRO A 184 0.19 -8.37 1.80
N LEU A 185 -1.00 -8.92 1.50
CA LEU A 185 -1.93 -8.33 0.54
C LEU A 185 -2.41 -6.93 0.95
N ILE A 186 -2.58 -6.67 2.24
CA ILE A 186 -2.90 -5.32 2.73
C ILE A 186 -1.75 -4.34 2.43
N GLY A 187 -0.49 -4.79 2.53
CA GLY A 187 0.67 -4.00 2.15
C GLY A 187 0.72 -3.71 0.65
N VAL A 188 0.42 -4.72 -0.18
CA VAL A 188 0.32 -4.55 -1.64
C VAL A 188 -0.79 -3.54 -1.99
N GLN A 189 -1.98 -3.70 -1.41
CA GLN A 189 -3.09 -2.77 -1.61
C GLN A 189 -2.67 -1.33 -1.28
N TYR A 190 -2.02 -1.12 -0.13
CA TYR A 190 -1.57 0.21 0.28
C TYR A 190 -0.54 0.81 -0.70
N ALA A 191 0.39 -0.01 -1.21
CA ALA A 191 1.38 0.42 -2.20
C ALA A 191 0.71 0.82 -3.52
N VAL A 192 -0.19 -0.03 -4.05
CA VAL A 192 -0.97 0.25 -5.27
C VAL A 192 -1.81 1.51 -5.11
N GLU A 193 -2.49 1.69 -3.99
CA GLU A 193 -3.30 2.88 -3.72
C GLU A 193 -2.46 4.16 -3.62
N SER A 194 -1.22 4.05 -3.14
CA SER A 194 -0.30 5.20 -2.98
C SER A 194 0.34 5.59 -4.31
N VAL A 195 0.75 4.60 -5.10
CA VAL A 195 1.48 4.77 -6.37
C VAL A 195 0.53 4.89 -7.56
N LYS A 196 -0.74 4.48 -7.42
CA LYS A 196 -1.74 4.43 -8.49
C LYS A 196 -1.36 3.51 -9.67
N SER A 197 -0.44 2.58 -9.44
CA SER A 197 -0.01 1.58 -10.41
C SER A 197 0.22 0.23 -9.75
N LEU A 198 -0.48 -0.79 -10.25
CA LEU A 198 -0.25 -2.18 -9.91
C LEU A 198 1.07 -2.66 -10.52
N LEU A 199 1.38 -2.26 -11.76
CA LEU A 199 2.58 -2.72 -12.45
C LEU A 199 3.87 -2.24 -11.76
N ILE A 200 3.94 -0.95 -11.35
CA ILE A 200 5.07 -0.42 -10.57
C ILE A 200 5.18 -1.14 -9.23
N THR A 201 4.05 -1.38 -8.55
CA THR A 201 4.06 -2.08 -7.26
C THR A 201 4.60 -3.50 -7.40
N LEU A 202 4.18 -4.24 -8.44
CA LEU A 202 4.65 -5.59 -8.71
C LEU A 202 6.13 -5.64 -9.09
N SER A 203 6.67 -4.62 -9.76
CA SER A 203 8.11 -4.59 -10.10
C SER A 203 9.00 -4.39 -8.88
N VAL A 204 8.58 -3.55 -7.93
CA VAL A 204 9.23 -3.45 -6.61
C VAL A 204 9.07 -4.77 -5.85
N MET A 205 7.87 -5.33 -5.90
CA MET A 205 7.51 -6.71 -5.52
C MET A 205 8.59 -7.74 -5.86
N ALA A 206 8.92 -7.76 -7.15
CA ALA A 206 9.81 -8.70 -7.79
C ALA A 206 11.29 -8.28 -7.75
N HIS A 207 11.65 -7.23 -7.00
CA HIS A 207 13.00 -6.65 -6.95
C HIS A 207 13.56 -6.27 -8.34
N ARG A 208 12.68 -5.91 -9.27
CA ARG A 208 13.04 -5.43 -10.61
C ARG A 208 13.26 -3.92 -10.65
N THR A 209 12.55 -3.21 -9.79
CA THR A 209 12.67 -1.77 -9.59
C THR A 209 12.95 -1.54 -8.12
N ASP A 210 13.90 -0.67 -7.79
CA ASP A 210 14.06 -0.21 -6.42
C ASP A 210 12.94 0.78 -6.03
N ALA A 211 12.89 1.16 -4.75
CA ALA A 211 11.82 2.03 -4.28
C ALA A 211 11.97 3.46 -4.84
N GLU A 212 13.20 3.92 -4.98
CA GLU A 212 13.55 5.23 -5.51
C GLU A 212 13.11 5.40 -6.96
N ASP A 213 13.49 4.49 -7.86
CA ASP A 213 13.09 4.47 -9.26
C ASP A 213 11.58 4.31 -9.42
N ALA A 214 10.93 3.53 -8.56
CA ALA A 214 9.47 3.41 -8.56
C ALA A 214 8.79 4.76 -8.26
N VAL A 215 9.31 5.51 -7.29
CA VAL A 215 8.85 6.88 -6.99
C VAL A 215 9.11 7.80 -8.18
N GLU A 216 10.28 7.69 -8.83
CA GLU A 216 10.57 8.49 -10.04
C GLU A 216 9.59 8.20 -11.17
N MET A 217 9.30 6.92 -11.44
CA MET A 217 8.33 6.51 -12.46
C MET A 217 6.92 7.02 -12.15
N THR A 218 6.53 7.03 -10.88
CA THR A 218 5.22 7.51 -10.42
C THR A 218 5.08 9.02 -10.62
N LEU A 219 6.13 9.78 -10.29
CA LEU A 219 6.14 11.25 -10.32
C LEU A 219 6.57 11.83 -11.67
N LEU A 220 6.78 11.00 -12.69
CA LEU A 220 7.40 11.37 -13.96
C LEU A 220 6.70 12.58 -14.61
N GLU A 221 5.37 12.56 -14.71
CA GLU A 221 4.60 13.65 -15.29
C GLU A 221 4.67 14.93 -14.45
N GLN A 222 4.55 14.82 -13.12
CA GLN A 222 4.60 15.96 -12.21
C GLN A 222 5.96 16.66 -12.25
N ARG A 223 7.05 15.88 -12.31
CA ARG A 223 8.41 16.41 -12.45
C ARG A 223 8.58 17.11 -13.79
N PHE A 224 8.15 16.48 -14.88
CA PHE A 224 8.22 17.08 -16.21
C PHE A 224 7.45 18.41 -16.30
N GLN A 225 6.26 18.50 -15.71
CA GLN A 225 5.50 19.75 -15.64
C GLN A 225 6.23 20.82 -14.82
N SER A 226 6.82 20.43 -13.67
CA SER A 226 7.56 21.33 -12.79
C SER A 226 8.83 21.88 -13.45
N GLU A 227 9.50 21.09 -14.29
CA GLU A 227 10.66 21.53 -15.07
C GLU A 227 10.30 22.55 -16.15
N ILE A 228 9.13 22.39 -16.80
CA ILE A 228 8.70 23.30 -17.87
C ILE A 228 8.07 24.59 -17.29
N TRP A 229 7.36 24.52 -16.16
CA TRP A 229 6.53 25.63 -15.65
C TRP A 229 7.08 26.25 -14.35
N GLY A 230 8.20 25.73 -13.83
CA GLY A 230 8.74 26.09 -12.53
C GLY A 230 8.00 25.42 -11.37
N ASN A 231 8.67 25.24 -10.22
CA ASN A 231 8.07 24.63 -9.03
C ASN A 231 6.88 25.46 -8.55
N VAL A 232 5.68 24.86 -8.55
CA VAL A 232 4.56 25.38 -7.75
C VAL A 232 4.78 24.90 -6.32
N SER A 233 5.37 25.75 -5.49
CA SER A 233 5.43 25.54 -4.05
C SER A 233 4.00 25.50 -3.50
N ALA A 234 3.54 24.33 -3.05
CA ALA A 234 2.30 24.16 -2.29
C ALA A 234 2.53 24.46 -0.80
#